data_AF-A0A7Y5CLA3-F1
#
_entry.id   AF-A0A7Y5CLA3-F1
#
_cell.length_a   1.000
_cell.length_b   1.000
_cell.length_c   1.000
_cell.angle_alpha   90.00
_cell.angle_beta   90.00
_cell.angle_gamma   90.00
#
_symmetry.space_group_name_H-M   'P 1'
#
loop_
_entity.id
_entity.type
_entity.pdbx_description
1 polymer ?
#
loop_
_entity_poly.entity_id
_entity_poly.type
_entity_poly.pdbx_seq_one_letter_code
_entity_poly.pdbx_strand_id
1 'polypeptide(L)' 'MEKLEPRYDLRERALRFATQIVMYVRTFPREVAGFAIGGQLIRSGTSL' A
#
# COMPACT_ATOMS: atom_id res chain seq x y z
N MET A 1 -22.92 -25.49 -8.21
CA MET A 1 -21.75 -24.81 -7.61
C MET A 1 -20.78 -24.50 -8.72
N GLU A 2 -20.89 -23.31 -9.30
CA GLU A 2 -19.87 -22.81 -10.20
C GLU A 2 -18.87 -22.06 -9.34
N LYS A 3 -17.70 -22.67 -9.09
CA LYS A 3 -16.57 -21.95 -8.52
C LYS A 3 -16.10 -20.98 -9.60
N LEU A 4 -16.67 -19.78 -9.58
CA LEU A 4 -16.13 -18.63 -10.32
C LEU A 4 -14.66 -18.53 -9.91
N GLU A 5 -13.76 -18.82 -10.85
CA GLU A 5 -12.34 -18.61 -10.64
C GLU A 5 -12.13 -17.16 -10.14
N PRO A 6 -11.20 -16.92 -9.20
CA PRO A 6 -10.99 -15.58 -8.67
C PRO A 6 -10.47 -14.72 -9.82
N ARG A 7 -11.39 -14.05 -10.51
CA ARG A 7 -11.14 -12.98 -11.46
C ARG A 7 -10.23 -12.03 -10.73
N TYR A 8 -8.95 -12.05 -11.07
CA TYR A 8 -7.87 -11.32 -10.39
C TYR A 8 -8.35 -9.92 -9.99
N ASP A 9 -8.76 -9.73 -8.74
CA ASP A 9 -9.27 -8.44 -8.28
C ASP A 9 -8.07 -7.53 -7.99
N LEU A 10 -7.48 -7.03 -9.07
CA LEU A 10 -6.36 -6.10 -9.03
C LEU A 10 -6.74 -4.85 -8.25
N ARG A 11 -8.01 -4.43 -8.30
CA ARG A 11 -8.50 -3.23 -7.59
C ARG A 11 -8.51 -3.45 -6.08
N GLU A 12 -9.07 -4.56 -5.61
CA GLU A 12 -9.07 -4.89 -4.19
C GLU A 12 -7.63 -5.10 -3.68
N ARG A 13 -6.77 -5.76 -4.46
CA ARG A 13 -5.36 -5.95 -4.12
C ARG A 13 -4.59 -4.63 -4.05
N ALA A 14 -4.81 -3.72 -5.00
CA ALA A 14 -4.19 -2.40 -4.99
C ALA A 14 -4.63 -1.60 -3.76
N LEU A 15 -5.92 -1.63 -3.41
CA LEU A 15 -6.44 -0.95 -2.22
C LEU A 15 -5.85 -1.53 -0.93
N ARG A 16 -5.77 -2.86 -0.81
CA ARG A 16 -5.14 -3.53 0.34
C ARG A 16 -3.66 -3.16 0.45
N PHE A 17 -2.94 -3.17 -0.68
CA PHE A 17 -1.53 -2.79 -0.73
C PHE A 17 -1.31 -1.33 -0.30
N ALA A 18 -2.07 -0.39 -0.87
CA ALA A 18 -2.01 1.03 -0.49
C ALA A 18 -2.25 1.22 1.01
N THR A 19 -3.22 0.50 1.59
CA THR A 19 -3.50 0.54 3.04
C THR A 19 -2.32 0.02 3.86
N GLN A 20 -1.69 -1.08 3.43
CA GLN A 20 -0.51 -1.63 4.10
C GLN A 20 0.67 -0.66 4.06
N ILE A 21 0.90 0.04 2.95
CA ILE A 21 1.95 1.06 2.84
C ILE A 21 1.72 2.19 3.84
N VAL A 22 0.50 2.72 3.96
CA VAL A 22 0.20 3.77 4.94
C VAL A 22 0.45 3.27 6.37
N MET A 23 0.04 2.05 6.69
CA MET A 23 0.26 1.47 8.01
C MET A 23 1.74 1.20 8.29
N TYR A 24 2.51 0.82 7.28
CA TYR A 24 3.96 0.63 7.40
C TYR A 24 4.69 1.95 7.62
N VAL A 25 4.39 2.99 6.84
CA VAL A 25 5.04 4.31 7.00
C VAL A 25 4.74 4.92 8.38
N ARG A 26 3.60 4.60 9.00
CA ARG A 26 3.29 5.03 10.38
C ARG A 26 4.25 4.49 11.43
N THR A 27 4.97 3.41 11.17
CA THR A 27 5.94 2.84 12.11
C THR A 27 7.35 3.44 11.96
N PHE A 28 7.54 4.35 11.00
CA PHE A 28 8.86 4.93 10.73
C PHE A 28 9.32 5.84 11.87
N PRO A 29 10.65 5.92 12.13
CA PRO A 29 11.21 6.90 13.03
C PRO A 29 10.83 8.32 12.60
N ARG A 30 10.52 9.19 13.57
CA ARG A 30 10.15 10.60 13.32
C ARG A 30 11.37 11.49 13.10
N GLU A 31 12.26 11.06 12.23
CA GLU A 31 13.46 11.78 11.82
C GLU A 31 13.38 12.15 10.33
N VAL A 32 14.27 13.02 9.88
CA VAL A 32 14.26 13.54 8.50
C VAL A 32 14.27 12.42 7.46
N ALA A 33 15.08 11.38 7.68
CA ALA A 33 15.14 10.21 6.80
C ALA A 33 13.78 9.46 6.76
N GLY A 34 13.15 9.24 7.92
CA GLY A 34 11.84 8.62 8.02
C GLY A 34 10.75 9.41 7.26
N PHE A 35 10.75 10.74 7.37
CA PHE A 35 9.82 11.59 6.62
C PHE A 35 10.08 11.55 5.10
N ALA A 36 11.34 11.63 4.68
CA ALA A 36 11.69 11.62 3.27
C ALA A 36 11.34 10.29 2.60
N ILE A 37 11.75 9.16 3.18
CA ILE A 37 11.49 7.82 2.65
C ILE A 37 10.00 7.49 2.74
N GLY A 38 9.37 7.79 3.89
CA GLY A 38 7.95 7.54 4.10
C GLY A 38 7.07 8.31 3.12
N GLY A 39 7.39 9.58 2.84
CA GLY A 39 6.67 10.38 1.85
C GLY A 39 6.76 9.82 0.43
N GLN A 40 7.94 9.34 0.02
CA GLN A 40 8.11 8.69 -1.28
C GLN A 40 7.31 7.38 -1.37
N LEU A 41 7.34 6.55 -0.31
CA LEU A 41 6.60 5.29 -0.25
C LEU A 41 5.08 5.50 -0.31
N ILE A 42 4.53 6.48 0.42
CA ILE A 42 3.11 6.81 0.32
C ILE A 42 2.78 7.18 -1.13
N ARG A 43 3.55 8.10 -1.73
CA ARG A 43 3.28 8.56 -3.10
C ARG A 43 3.33 7.41 -4.10
N SER A 44 4.37 6.57 -4.09
CA SER A 44 4.50 5.46 -5.05
C SER A 44 3.49 4.35 -4.77
N GLY A 45 3.22 4.05 -3.50
CA GLY A 45 2.38 2.93 -3.08
C GLY A 45 0.87 3.16 -3.24
N THR A 46 0.42 4.42 -3.26
CA THR A 46 -0.99 4.78 -3.46
C THR A 46 -1.32 5.25 -4.87
N SER A 47 -0.34 5.34 -5.77
CA SER A 47 -0.54 5.76 -7.18
C SER A 47 -0.75 4.58 -8.15
N LEU A 48 -1.03 3.40 -7.60
CA LEU A 48 -1.07 2.11 -8.30
C LEU A 48 -2.44 1.84 -8.94
#